data_AF-A0A9W2YSN5-F1
#
_entry.id   AF-A0A9W2YSN5-F1
#
_cell.length_a   1.000
_cell.length_b   1.000
_cell.length_c   1.000
_cell.angle_alpha   90.00
_cell.angle_beta   90.00
_cell.angle_gamma   90.00
#
_symmetry.space_group_name_H-M   'P 1'
#
loop_
_entity.id
_entity.type
_entity.pdbx_description
1 polymer ?
#
loop_
_entity_poly.entity_id
_entity_poly.type
_entity_poly.pdbx_seq_one_letter_code
_entity_poly.pdbx_strand_id
1 'polypeptide(L)'
;MMPTDKGTKMRGTKGRLNYEVTYRNKEAQENSASSCTKNPGHEGFIFAENFSIESLPESFRTPKMYELCRCLINLTCMIEVFATSKNRSASDNFKDQLGARIGSGSVYIPLKYTHKGGHCPCPECKDPKNAGREFYEVYVTTAHHVVFDNYEARRTYVKLHFDSEDITNSTVTLPGYRIVNYNAEADRTILSCITHDIRIVEKIQKLRDSAKEFEEYFCSHPLETNPSYNLTVIVGHPHRWPKTISFGSCIQVQSINSDESNKGTVWTEYKYNAPTCPGSSGALVWIYGKKRVGYRDSDITTHTHCGSEDGMNKSGLGLEFKTP
;
A
#
# COMPACT_ATOMS: atom_id res chain seq x y z
N MET A 1 -3.97 21.05 23.78
CA MET A 1 -2.89 20.21 24.35
C MET A 1 -3.05 18.82 23.77
N MET A 2 -2.21 18.45 22.81
CA MET A 2 -2.26 17.13 22.17
C MET A 2 -1.58 16.09 23.08
N PRO A 3 -2.12 14.87 23.24
CA PRO A 3 -1.46 13.84 24.03
C PRO A 3 -0.17 13.42 23.35
N THR A 4 0.91 13.47 24.10
CA THR A 4 2.22 12.95 23.74
C THR A 4 2.19 11.43 23.61
N ASP A 5 2.83 10.99 22.56
CA ASP A 5 3.15 9.64 22.12
C ASP A 5 3.54 8.69 23.27
N LYS A 6 2.82 7.57 23.38
CA LYS A 6 3.27 6.37 24.11
C LYS A 6 3.21 5.20 23.13
N GLY A 7 4.24 5.08 22.30
CA GLY A 7 4.51 3.85 21.56
C GLY A 7 4.70 2.70 22.55
N THR A 8 3.72 1.80 22.61
CA THR A 8 3.83 0.54 23.35
C THR A 8 4.88 -0.31 22.65
N LYS A 9 6.03 -0.54 23.30
CA LYS A 9 7.10 -1.40 22.77
C LYS A 9 6.61 -2.84 22.58
N MET A 10 6.38 -3.28 21.35
CA MET A 10 6.17 -4.69 21.03
C MET A 10 7.47 -5.29 20.46
N ARG A 11 8.02 -6.30 21.14
CA ARG A 11 9.27 -6.98 20.76
C ARG A 11 9.03 -7.87 19.51
N GLY A 12 9.41 -7.38 18.33
CA GLY A 12 9.58 -8.17 17.11
C GLY A 12 10.99 -8.76 16.97
N THR A 13 11.07 -9.97 16.43
CA THR A 13 12.24 -10.87 16.35
C THR A 13 13.37 -10.38 15.43
N LYS A 14 14.61 -10.80 15.77
CA LYS A 14 15.85 -10.50 15.04
C LYS A 14 15.96 -11.31 13.73
N GLY A 15 15.63 -10.67 12.61
CA GLY A 15 16.05 -11.04 11.25
C GLY A 15 16.51 -9.79 10.50
N ARG A 16 17.40 -9.93 9.51
CA ARG A 16 17.83 -8.78 8.67
C ARG A 16 16.75 -8.56 7.59
N LEU A 17 15.79 -7.69 7.87
CA LEU A 17 14.75 -7.31 6.91
C LEU A 17 15.36 -6.54 5.73
N ASN A 18 15.08 -6.99 4.51
CA ASN A 18 15.47 -6.32 3.28
C ASN A 18 14.31 -5.45 2.77
N TYR A 19 14.48 -4.13 2.85
CA TYR A 19 13.49 -3.17 2.34
C TYR A 19 13.54 -3.09 0.81
N GLU A 20 12.38 -3.19 0.17
CA GLU A 20 12.23 -3.27 -1.28
C GLU A 20 11.78 -1.93 -1.86
N VAL A 21 12.64 -0.91 -1.76
CA VAL A 21 12.44 0.41 -2.40
C VAL A 21 13.40 0.63 -3.57
N THR A 22 13.01 1.47 -4.52
CA THR A 22 13.86 1.86 -5.67
C THR A 22 14.28 3.33 -5.58
N TYR A 23 15.41 3.72 -6.17
CA TYR A 23 15.88 5.12 -6.21
C TYR A 23 15.96 5.67 -7.63
N ARG A 24 15.62 6.95 -7.82
CA ARG A 24 15.70 7.64 -9.12
C ARG A 24 17.12 7.99 -9.57
N ASN A 25 18.07 8.09 -8.62
CA ASN A 25 19.41 8.64 -8.86
C ASN A 25 20.47 7.59 -9.16
N LYS A 26 20.16 6.31 -8.93
CA LYS A 26 20.93 5.23 -9.52
C LYS A 26 20.52 5.18 -10.98
N GLU A 27 21.26 5.87 -11.82
CA GLU A 27 21.15 5.81 -13.28
C GLU A 27 20.92 4.37 -13.72
N ALA A 28 19.78 4.11 -14.36
CA ALA A 28 19.59 3.16 -15.46
C ALA A 28 20.02 1.68 -15.29
N GLN A 29 20.61 1.25 -14.17
CA GLN A 29 21.25 -0.06 -14.06
C GLN A 29 20.35 -1.15 -13.47
N GLU A 30 19.21 -0.78 -12.88
CA GLU A 30 18.23 -1.73 -12.29
C GLU A 30 16.92 -1.82 -13.10
N ASN A 31 16.84 -1.15 -14.27
CA ASN A 31 15.67 -1.22 -15.17
C ASN A 31 15.70 -2.41 -16.15
N SER A 32 16.75 -3.24 -16.11
CA SER A 32 16.82 -4.42 -16.98
C SER A 32 16.31 -5.66 -16.25
N ALA A 33 15.50 -6.47 -16.92
CA ALA A 33 15.09 -7.79 -16.41
C ALA A 33 16.29 -8.65 -15.93
N SER A 34 17.46 -8.41 -16.53
CA SER A 34 18.73 -9.09 -16.28
C SER A 34 19.50 -8.67 -15.02
N SER A 35 19.22 -7.52 -14.42
CA SER A 35 19.96 -7.00 -13.26
C SER A 35 19.25 -7.20 -11.93
N CYS A 36 17.99 -7.64 -11.95
CA CYS A 36 17.23 -7.89 -10.73
C CYS A 36 17.74 -9.18 -10.05
N THR A 37 18.28 -9.04 -8.84
CA THR A 37 18.74 -10.19 -8.04
C THR A 37 17.62 -10.84 -7.23
N LYS A 38 16.53 -10.10 -6.97
CA LYS A 38 15.43 -10.55 -6.11
C LYS A 38 14.45 -11.48 -6.85
N ASN A 39 14.06 -11.10 -8.06
CA ASN A 39 13.23 -11.91 -8.95
C ASN A 39 13.82 -11.87 -10.36
N PRO A 40 14.90 -12.66 -10.63
CA PRO A 40 15.54 -12.69 -11.94
C PRO A 40 14.54 -13.09 -13.03
N GLY A 41 14.49 -12.33 -14.12
CA GLY A 41 13.53 -12.58 -15.21
C GLY A 41 12.09 -12.19 -14.89
N HIS A 42 11.80 -11.71 -13.67
CA HIS A 42 10.53 -11.09 -13.29
C HIS A 42 9.31 -12.01 -13.46
N GLU A 43 9.53 -13.32 -13.28
CA GLU A 43 8.47 -14.33 -13.42
C GLU A 43 7.30 -14.07 -12.46
N GLY A 44 6.09 -14.33 -12.96
CA GLY A 44 4.85 -14.19 -12.20
C GLY A 44 4.31 -12.76 -12.04
N PHE A 45 4.99 -11.74 -12.56
CA PHE A 45 4.40 -10.41 -12.70
C PHE A 45 3.47 -10.33 -13.90
N ILE A 46 2.26 -9.80 -13.67
CA ILE A 46 1.29 -9.47 -14.72
C ILE A 46 1.08 -7.95 -14.67
N PHE A 47 1.35 -7.26 -15.77
CA PHE A 47 1.07 -5.83 -15.87
C PHE A 47 -0.44 -5.57 -15.82
N ALA A 48 -0.84 -4.51 -15.12
CA ALA A 48 -2.24 -4.16 -14.91
C ALA A 48 -3.01 -3.97 -16.22
N GLU A 49 -2.37 -3.41 -17.25
CA GLU A 49 -2.95 -3.26 -18.59
C GLU A 49 -3.29 -4.59 -19.27
N ASN A 50 -2.57 -5.66 -18.93
CA ASN A 50 -2.71 -7.00 -19.51
C ASN A 50 -3.49 -7.97 -18.61
N PHE A 51 -3.97 -7.50 -17.45
CA PHE A 51 -4.65 -8.36 -16.49
C PHE A 51 -6.03 -8.79 -17.01
N SER A 52 -6.22 -10.10 -17.12
CA SER A 52 -7.48 -10.73 -17.54
C SER A 52 -7.93 -11.80 -16.55
N ILE A 53 -9.14 -12.34 -16.72
CA ILE A 53 -9.61 -13.43 -15.86
C ILE A 53 -8.74 -14.69 -15.98
N GLU A 54 -8.14 -14.95 -17.14
CA GLU A 54 -7.23 -16.07 -17.39
C GLU A 54 -5.90 -15.93 -16.64
N SER A 55 -5.55 -14.70 -16.27
CA SER A 55 -4.37 -14.38 -15.45
C SER A 55 -4.53 -14.85 -14.00
N LEU A 56 -5.76 -15.09 -13.53
CA LEU A 56 -6.00 -15.65 -12.20
C LEU A 56 -5.57 -17.12 -12.14
N PRO A 57 -5.11 -17.59 -10.96
CA PRO A 57 -4.94 -19.02 -10.73
C PRO A 57 -6.25 -19.76 -11.00
N GLU A 58 -6.15 -20.96 -11.59
CA GLU A 58 -7.30 -21.67 -12.19
C GLU A 58 -8.50 -21.82 -11.25
N SER A 59 -8.27 -22.20 -10.00
CA SER A 59 -9.32 -22.37 -8.98
C SER A 59 -10.01 -21.07 -8.56
N PHE A 60 -9.45 -19.92 -8.93
CA PHE A 60 -9.93 -18.59 -8.60
C PHE A 60 -10.47 -17.82 -9.81
N ARG A 61 -10.53 -18.43 -11.01
CA ARG A 61 -11.04 -17.82 -12.26
C ARG A 61 -12.55 -17.61 -12.23
N THR A 62 -13.01 -16.75 -11.33
CA THR A 62 -14.41 -16.34 -11.20
C THR A 62 -14.55 -14.87 -11.57
N PRO A 63 -15.70 -14.44 -12.15
CA PRO A 63 -15.94 -13.04 -12.44
C PRO A 63 -15.76 -12.13 -11.21
N LYS A 64 -16.21 -12.58 -10.03
CA LYS A 64 -16.08 -11.82 -8.78
C LYS A 64 -14.63 -11.65 -8.33
N MET A 65 -13.78 -12.67 -8.50
CA MET A 65 -12.37 -12.56 -8.14
C MET A 65 -11.64 -11.62 -9.09
N TYR A 66 -11.96 -11.69 -10.38
CA TYR A 66 -11.44 -10.78 -11.39
C TYR A 66 -11.81 -9.32 -11.07
N GLU A 67 -13.08 -9.04 -10.76
CA GLU A 67 -13.52 -7.69 -10.39
C GLU A 67 -12.90 -7.20 -9.07
N LEU A 68 -12.73 -8.09 -8.07
CA LEU A 68 -11.98 -7.75 -6.86
C LEU A 68 -10.54 -7.36 -7.20
N CYS A 69 -9.82 -8.18 -7.96
CA CYS A 69 -8.44 -7.88 -8.36
C CYS A 69 -8.34 -6.56 -9.14
N ARG A 70 -9.30 -6.28 -10.04
CA ARG A 70 -9.39 -4.97 -10.71
C ARG A 70 -9.57 -3.82 -9.74
N CYS A 71 -10.39 -3.99 -8.70
CA CYS A 71 -10.52 -2.97 -7.66
C CYS A 71 -9.18 -2.77 -6.92
N LEU A 72 -8.50 -3.84 -6.50
CA LEU A 72 -7.19 -3.77 -5.84
C LEU A 72 -6.12 -3.08 -6.73
N ILE A 73 -6.11 -3.39 -8.03
CA ILE A 73 -5.29 -2.72 -9.05
C ILE A 73 -5.56 -1.22 -9.08
N ASN A 74 -6.82 -0.81 -9.15
CA ASN A 74 -7.17 0.61 -9.24
C ASN A 74 -7.00 1.38 -7.92
N LEU A 75 -7.04 0.68 -6.78
CA LEU A 75 -6.76 1.24 -5.46
C LEU A 75 -5.25 1.30 -5.16
N THR A 76 -4.39 0.72 -6.00
CA THR A 76 -2.93 0.78 -5.81
C THR A 76 -2.34 1.99 -6.52
N CYS A 77 -1.33 2.61 -5.89
CA CYS A 77 -0.62 3.77 -6.39
C CYS A 77 0.90 3.64 -6.24
N MET A 78 1.63 4.42 -7.03
CA MET A 78 3.07 4.61 -6.88
C MET A 78 3.34 5.82 -5.98
N ILE A 79 4.35 5.72 -5.13
CA ILE A 79 4.78 6.77 -4.22
C ILE A 79 6.21 7.18 -4.58
N GLU A 80 6.42 8.46 -4.85
CA GLU A 80 7.74 9.05 -5.10
C GLU A 80 8.08 10.06 -4.00
N VAL A 81 9.08 9.76 -3.18
CA VAL A 81 9.55 10.59 -2.06
C VAL A 81 10.85 11.28 -2.44
N PHE A 82 10.84 12.61 -2.53
CA PHE A 82 11.97 13.39 -3.08
C PHE A 82 12.96 13.89 -2.03
N ALA A 83 12.75 13.58 -0.75
CA ALA A 83 13.71 13.90 0.29
C ALA A 83 13.67 12.91 1.46
N THR A 84 14.83 12.72 2.06
CA THR A 84 15.01 11.95 3.28
C THR A 84 15.03 12.89 4.49
N SER A 85 14.25 12.56 5.53
CA SER A 85 14.22 13.33 6.76
C SER A 85 15.48 13.14 7.59
N LYS A 86 16.02 14.25 8.12
CA LYS A 86 17.11 14.24 9.09
C LYS A 86 16.73 13.59 10.43
N ASN A 87 15.42 13.46 10.70
CA ASN A 87 14.87 12.87 11.92
C ASN A 87 14.94 11.34 11.93
N ARG A 88 15.23 10.69 10.80
CA ARG A 88 15.49 9.24 10.78
C ARG A 88 16.65 8.90 11.71
N SER A 89 16.57 7.80 12.43
CA SER A 89 17.62 7.39 13.37
C SER A 89 18.92 7.06 12.63
N ALA A 90 20.08 7.16 13.30
CA ALA A 90 21.37 6.76 12.72
C ALA A 90 21.42 5.29 12.26
N SER A 91 20.53 4.45 12.81
CA SER A 91 20.40 3.04 12.44
C SER A 91 19.41 2.80 11.30
N ASP A 92 18.72 3.83 10.80
CA ASP A 92 17.79 3.72 9.69
C ASP A 92 18.57 3.65 8.37
N ASN A 93 18.30 2.60 7.58
CA ASN A 93 18.96 2.33 6.30
C ASN A 93 18.80 3.46 5.27
N PHE A 94 17.86 4.38 5.50
CA PHE A 94 17.54 5.49 4.61
C PHE A 94 18.18 6.81 5.01
N LYS A 95 18.72 6.97 6.23
CA LYS A 95 19.13 8.28 6.79
C LYS A 95 20.07 9.08 5.88
N ASP A 96 21.06 8.41 5.30
CA ASP A 96 22.10 9.03 4.47
C ASP A 96 21.89 8.77 2.96
N GLN A 97 20.74 8.20 2.59
CA GLN A 97 20.44 7.90 1.18
C GLN A 97 20.08 9.17 0.43
N LEU A 98 20.81 9.41 -0.67
CA LEU A 98 20.57 10.51 -1.59
C LEU A 98 19.66 10.05 -2.75
N GLY A 99 18.64 10.86 -3.05
CA GLY A 99 17.80 10.67 -4.22
C GLY A 99 16.33 10.38 -3.94
N ALA A 100 15.54 10.37 -5.01
CA ALA A 100 14.11 10.14 -4.88
C ALA A 100 13.85 8.64 -4.64
N ARG A 101 13.26 8.30 -3.50
CA ARG A 101 12.89 6.94 -3.10
C ARG A 101 11.49 6.61 -3.59
N ILE A 102 11.30 5.39 -4.05
CA ILE A 102 10.07 4.95 -4.70
C ILE A 102 9.56 3.67 -4.06
N GLY A 103 8.27 3.67 -3.77
CA GLY A 103 7.52 2.55 -3.25
C GLY A 103 6.10 2.53 -3.82
N SER A 104 5.26 1.71 -3.20
CA SER A 104 3.86 1.50 -3.54
C SER A 104 2.95 1.89 -2.38
N GLY A 105 1.66 2.04 -2.63
CA GLY A 105 0.67 2.27 -1.59
C GLY A 105 -0.75 1.94 -2.03
N SER A 106 -1.67 1.88 -1.08
CA SER A 106 -3.10 1.66 -1.29
C SER A 106 -3.89 2.90 -0.93
N VAL A 107 -4.75 3.38 -1.83
CA VAL A 107 -5.55 4.60 -1.66
C VAL A 107 -6.93 4.30 -1.09
N TYR A 108 -7.45 5.21 -0.29
CA TYR A 108 -8.82 5.17 0.22
C TYR A 108 -9.32 6.56 0.60
N ILE A 109 -10.64 6.71 0.71
CA ILE A 109 -11.28 7.92 1.22
C ILE A 109 -11.73 7.67 2.67
N PRO A 110 -11.39 8.54 3.62
CA PRO A 110 -11.90 8.42 4.98
C PRO A 110 -13.39 8.81 5.03
N LEU A 111 -14.21 8.10 5.83
CA LEU A 111 -15.67 8.26 5.89
C LEU A 111 -16.17 9.67 6.26
N LYS A 112 -15.30 10.55 6.79
CA LYS A 112 -15.66 11.85 7.37
C LYS A 112 -14.71 12.99 7.01
N TYR A 113 -14.30 13.17 5.74
CA TYR A 113 -13.52 14.37 5.37
C TYR A 113 -13.88 14.93 3.99
N THR A 114 -14.84 15.86 3.97
CA THR A 114 -14.87 16.96 3.00
C THR A 114 -14.53 18.24 3.75
N HIS A 115 -13.40 18.87 3.43
CA HIS A 115 -13.06 20.18 3.97
C HIS A 115 -13.91 21.24 3.27
N LYS A 116 -15.14 21.45 3.73
CA LYS A 116 -15.94 22.60 3.31
C LYS A 116 -15.46 23.84 4.07
N GLY A 117 -14.82 24.77 3.36
CA GLY A 117 -14.52 26.12 3.88
C GLY A 117 -13.16 26.32 4.55
N GLY A 118 -12.14 25.49 4.26
CA GLY A 118 -10.76 25.69 4.72
C GLY A 118 -9.82 26.23 3.63
N HIS A 119 -8.70 26.84 4.02
CA HIS A 119 -7.62 27.16 3.08
C HIS A 119 -6.94 25.86 2.62
N CYS A 120 -6.96 25.60 1.32
CA CYS A 120 -6.27 24.44 0.75
C CYS A 120 -4.76 24.52 1.03
N PRO A 121 -4.15 23.45 1.59
CA PRO A 121 -2.74 23.48 1.98
C PRO A 121 -1.77 23.22 0.81
N CYS A 122 -2.27 22.96 -0.40
CA CYS A 122 -1.42 22.67 -1.54
C CYS A 122 -0.61 23.92 -1.96
N PRO A 123 0.57 23.75 -2.58
CA PRO A 123 1.40 24.87 -3.00
C PRO A 123 0.69 25.85 -3.97
N GLU A 124 -0.18 25.34 -4.84
CA GLU A 124 -0.88 26.13 -5.87
C GLU A 124 -1.93 27.08 -5.26
N CYS A 125 -2.55 26.68 -4.16
CA CYS A 125 -3.58 27.48 -3.46
C CYS A 125 -3.00 28.46 -2.44
N LYS A 126 -1.66 28.57 -2.35
CA LYS A 126 -0.99 29.66 -1.63
C LYS A 126 -1.09 30.99 -2.37
N ASP A 127 -1.30 30.96 -3.69
CA ASP A 127 -1.60 32.17 -4.46
C ASP A 127 -3.00 32.67 -4.04
N PRO A 128 -3.16 33.93 -3.61
CA PRO A 128 -4.46 34.52 -3.30
C PRO A 128 -5.51 34.35 -4.41
N LYS A 129 -5.10 34.25 -5.68
CA LYS A 129 -6.00 34.00 -6.83
C LYS A 129 -6.62 32.61 -6.82
N ASN A 130 -6.01 31.66 -6.12
CA ASN A 130 -6.46 30.28 -5.98
C ASN A 130 -6.99 29.97 -4.56
N ALA A 131 -7.08 30.99 -3.70
CA ALA A 131 -7.55 30.83 -2.33
C ALA A 131 -9.04 30.43 -2.30
N GLY A 132 -9.40 29.59 -1.32
CA GLY A 132 -10.79 29.20 -1.07
C GLY A 132 -11.37 28.11 -1.99
N ARG A 133 -10.56 27.50 -2.86
CA ARG A 133 -10.99 26.31 -3.62
C ARG A 133 -11.32 25.16 -2.67
N GLU A 134 -12.46 24.51 -2.90
CA GLU A 134 -12.81 23.27 -2.22
C GLU A 134 -11.76 22.20 -2.55
N PHE A 135 -11.30 21.50 -1.51
CA PHE A 135 -10.30 20.45 -1.65
C PHE A 135 -10.70 19.23 -0.83
N TYR A 136 -10.15 18.09 -1.25
CA TYR A 136 -10.42 16.79 -0.68
C TYR A 136 -9.11 16.13 -0.27
N GLU A 137 -9.15 15.38 0.84
CA GLU A 137 -8.01 14.55 1.24
C GLU A 137 -8.22 13.11 0.74
N VAL A 138 -7.24 12.58 0.02
CA VAL A 138 -7.14 11.16 -0.35
C VAL A 138 -6.07 10.54 0.53
N TYR A 139 -6.39 9.46 1.23
CA TYR A 139 -5.45 8.80 2.13
C TYR A 139 -4.76 7.65 1.43
N VAL A 140 -3.49 7.43 1.77
CA VAL A 140 -2.64 6.39 1.19
C VAL A 140 -1.97 5.62 2.32
N THR A 141 -2.25 4.32 2.41
CA THR A 141 -1.53 3.40 3.27
C THR A 141 -0.28 2.92 2.55
N THR A 142 0.89 3.05 3.17
CA THR A 142 2.17 2.56 2.66
C THR A 142 3.06 2.10 3.82
N ALA A 143 4.26 1.63 3.51
CA ALA A 143 5.23 1.26 4.52
C ALA A 143 5.84 2.50 5.20
N HIS A 144 6.05 2.45 6.51
CA HIS A 144 6.62 3.58 7.27
C HIS A 144 8.04 3.92 6.83
N HIS A 145 8.81 2.90 6.45
CA HIS A 145 10.14 3.14 5.92
C HIS A 145 10.13 3.87 4.55
N VAL A 146 9.04 3.82 3.79
CA VAL A 146 8.87 4.57 2.53
C VAL A 146 8.67 6.06 2.82
N VAL A 147 7.67 6.41 3.66
CA VAL A 147 7.39 7.80 4.09
C VAL A 147 7.43 7.87 5.62
N PHE A 148 8.48 8.48 6.15
CA PHE A 148 8.77 8.43 7.58
C PHE A 148 8.08 9.51 8.41
N ASP A 149 8.10 10.76 7.95
CA ASP A 149 7.54 11.89 8.71
C ASP A 149 6.86 12.94 7.82
N ASN A 150 6.35 14.00 8.46
CA ASN A 150 5.73 15.14 7.79
C ASN A 150 6.70 15.96 6.90
N TYR A 151 8.01 15.82 7.08
CA TYR A 151 8.99 16.46 6.21
C TYR A 151 9.08 15.71 4.88
N GLU A 152 9.10 14.38 4.92
CA GLU A 152 9.05 13.52 3.73
C GLU A 152 7.69 13.60 3.04
N ALA A 153 6.58 13.53 3.80
CA ALA A 153 5.22 13.57 3.25
C ALA A 153 4.96 14.77 2.33
N ARG A 154 5.45 15.96 2.70
CA ARG A 154 5.30 17.19 1.90
C ARG A 154 6.17 17.23 0.65
N ARG A 155 7.09 16.28 0.51
CA ARG A 155 7.99 16.09 -0.63
C ARG A 155 7.70 14.75 -1.31
N THR A 156 6.48 14.25 -1.12
CA THR A 156 6.00 13.03 -1.74
C THR A 156 4.99 13.40 -2.83
N TYR A 157 5.06 12.70 -3.95
CA TYR A 157 4.00 12.66 -4.95
C TYR A 157 3.46 11.25 -5.06
N VAL A 158 2.14 11.14 -5.20
CA VAL A 158 1.43 9.87 -5.39
C VAL A 158 0.87 9.84 -6.80
N LYS A 159 1.22 8.81 -7.57
CA LYS A 159 0.71 8.60 -8.93
C LYS A 159 -0.36 7.52 -8.94
N LEU A 160 -1.57 7.91 -9.30
CA LEU A 160 -2.69 7.01 -9.59
C LEU A 160 -2.72 6.70 -11.09
N HIS A 161 -3.24 5.54 -11.45
CA HIS A 161 -3.45 5.11 -12.85
C HIS A 161 -2.16 5.04 -13.70
N PHE A 162 -1.01 4.86 -13.06
CA PHE A 162 0.23 4.52 -13.79
C PHE A 162 0.23 3.03 -14.17
N ASP A 163 -0.61 2.69 -15.14
CA ASP A 163 -0.89 1.31 -15.57
C ASP A 163 -0.11 0.91 -16.83
N SER A 164 0.49 1.87 -17.54
CA SER A 164 1.37 1.65 -18.68
C SER A 164 2.46 2.73 -18.76
N GLU A 165 3.54 2.49 -19.50
CA GLU A 165 4.59 3.50 -19.77
C GLU A 165 4.15 4.53 -20.84
N ASP A 166 3.02 4.26 -21.52
CA ASP A 166 2.48 5.16 -22.53
C ASP A 166 2.03 6.48 -21.90
N ILE A 167 2.63 7.57 -22.37
CA ILE A 167 2.38 8.95 -21.91
C ILE A 167 0.93 9.39 -22.20
N THR A 168 0.23 8.75 -23.14
CA THR A 168 -1.20 9.00 -23.38
C THR A 168 -2.08 8.52 -22.23
N ASN A 169 -1.58 7.64 -21.36
CA ASN A 169 -2.31 7.15 -20.23
C ASN A 169 -2.40 8.24 -19.15
N SER A 170 -3.62 8.56 -18.73
CA SER A 170 -3.92 9.70 -17.85
C SER A 170 -3.50 9.40 -16.40
N THR A 171 -2.19 9.41 -16.15
CA THR A 171 -1.63 9.31 -14.81
C THR A 171 -2.05 10.54 -14.02
N VAL A 172 -2.70 10.32 -12.88
CA VAL A 172 -3.13 11.39 -11.98
C VAL A 172 -2.10 11.53 -10.87
N THR A 173 -1.55 12.72 -10.68
CA THR A 173 -0.54 12.98 -9.65
C THR A 173 -1.13 13.78 -8.51
N LEU A 174 -1.06 13.26 -7.28
CA LEU A 174 -1.50 13.92 -6.06
C LEU A 174 -0.30 14.35 -5.21
N PRO A 175 -0.21 15.62 -4.78
CA PRO A 175 0.80 16.05 -3.82
C PRO A 175 0.49 15.51 -2.42
N GLY A 176 1.51 14.97 -1.77
CA GLY A 176 1.46 14.61 -0.36
C GLY A 176 1.40 15.84 0.54
N TYR A 177 0.66 15.73 1.65
CA TYR A 177 0.41 16.83 2.58
C TYR A 177 0.96 16.57 3.97
N ARG A 178 0.50 15.49 4.61
CA ARG A 178 0.87 15.15 5.99
C ARG A 178 0.67 13.67 6.27
N ILE A 179 1.40 13.16 7.25
CA ILE A 179 1.07 11.90 7.91
C ILE A 179 -0.11 12.13 8.83
N VAL A 180 -1.14 11.30 8.65
CA VAL A 180 -2.36 11.32 9.49
C VAL A 180 -2.22 10.33 10.65
N ASN A 181 -1.56 9.20 10.39
CA ASN A 181 -1.30 8.15 11.36
C ASN A 181 -0.08 7.34 10.90
N TYR A 182 0.71 6.82 11.83
CA TYR A 182 1.76 5.85 11.54
C TYR A 182 1.92 4.88 12.70
N ASN A 183 2.48 3.72 12.40
CA ASN A 183 2.95 2.77 13.40
C ASN A 183 4.28 2.22 12.90
N ALA A 184 5.37 2.67 13.52
CA ALA A 184 6.72 2.30 13.11
C ALA A 184 7.01 0.81 13.33
N GLU A 185 6.44 0.19 14.38
CA GLU A 185 6.62 -1.24 14.65
C GLU A 185 5.87 -2.11 13.63
N ALA A 186 4.70 -1.65 13.19
CA ALA A 186 3.93 -2.28 12.12
C ALA A 186 4.47 -1.95 10.72
N ASP A 187 5.53 -1.12 10.63
CA ASP A 187 6.05 -0.53 9.41
C ASP A 187 4.95 0.05 8.51
N ARG A 188 4.00 0.81 9.11
CA ARG A 188 2.84 1.37 8.41
C ARG A 188 2.76 2.88 8.55
N THR A 189 2.41 3.57 7.48
CA THR A 189 2.10 5.00 7.47
C THR A 189 0.89 5.30 6.62
N ILE A 190 0.06 6.24 7.09
CA ILE A 190 -1.08 6.79 6.39
C ILE A 190 -0.75 8.23 5.99
N LEU A 191 -0.48 8.42 4.70
CA LEU A 191 -0.21 9.70 4.08
C LEU A 191 -1.53 10.31 3.58
N SER A 192 -1.82 11.56 3.94
CA SER A 192 -2.86 12.36 3.30
C SER A 192 -2.29 13.10 2.10
N CYS A 193 -3.01 13.03 0.98
CA CYS A 193 -2.74 13.74 -0.27
C CYS A 193 -3.92 14.66 -0.60
N ILE A 194 -3.68 15.71 -1.37
CA ILE A 194 -4.69 16.72 -1.69
C ILE A 194 -5.12 16.64 -3.14
N THR A 195 -6.43 16.78 -3.39
CA THR A 195 -6.98 17.00 -4.73
C THR A 195 -8.10 18.04 -4.69
N HIS A 196 -8.31 18.73 -5.81
CA HIS A 196 -9.48 19.58 -6.04
C HIS A 196 -10.54 18.89 -6.93
N ASP A 197 -10.24 17.68 -7.42
CA ASP A 197 -11.12 16.95 -8.32
C ASP A 197 -11.93 15.92 -7.54
N ILE A 198 -13.19 16.26 -7.27
CA ILE A 198 -14.15 15.38 -6.59
C ILE A 198 -14.35 14.04 -7.32
N ARG A 199 -14.17 14.00 -8.64
CA ARG A 199 -14.38 12.77 -9.44
C ARG A 199 -13.36 11.69 -9.07
N ILE A 200 -12.14 12.09 -8.66
CA ILE A 200 -11.14 11.16 -8.14
C ILE A 200 -11.65 10.52 -6.85
N VAL A 201 -12.20 11.34 -5.94
CA VAL A 201 -12.71 10.91 -4.64
C VAL A 201 -13.87 9.93 -4.81
N GLU A 202 -14.85 10.29 -5.65
CA GLU A 202 -16.01 9.44 -5.96
C GLU A 202 -15.59 8.11 -6.59
N LYS A 203 -14.62 8.12 -7.51
CA LYS A 203 -14.09 6.91 -8.14
C LYS A 203 -13.41 6.00 -7.12
N ILE A 204 -12.55 6.54 -6.25
CA ILE A 204 -11.87 5.75 -5.21
C ILE A 204 -12.90 5.17 -4.23
N GLN A 205 -13.88 5.96 -3.80
CA GLN A 205 -14.94 5.51 -2.90
C GLN A 205 -15.72 4.33 -3.50
N LYS A 206 -16.15 4.46 -4.76
CA LYS A 206 -16.87 3.40 -5.47
C LYS A 206 -16.03 2.11 -5.58
N LEU A 207 -14.76 2.22 -5.97
CA LEU A 207 -13.85 1.08 -6.05
C LEU A 207 -13.66 0.40 -4.70
N ARG A 208 -13.60 1.18 -3.62
CA ARG A 208 -13.44 0.67 -2.27
C ARG A 208 -14.68 -0.06 -1.78
N ASP A 209 -15.86 0.48 -2.04
CA ASP A 209 -17.13 -0.15 -1.70
C ASP A 209 -17.29 -1.47 -2.46
N SER A 210 -16.97 -1.49 -3.77
CA SER A 210 -16.97 -2.74 -4.55
C SER A 210 -15.95 -3.76 -4.04
N ALA A 211 -14.71 -3.35 -3.73
CA ALA A 211 -13.70 -4.25 -3.17
C ALA A 211 -14.19 -4.89 -1.86
N LYS A 212 -14.77 -4.08 -0.98
CA LYS A 212 -15.34 -4.54 0.29
C LYS A 212 -16.45 -5.58 0.08
N GLU A 213 -17.38 -5.33 -0.83
CA GLU A 213 -18.48 -6.26 -1.13
C GLU A 213 -17.94 -7.61 -1.62
N PHE A 214 -16.92 -7.62 -2.48
CA PHE A 214 -16.29 -8.85 -2.93
C PHE A 214 -15.50 -9.56 -1.83
N GLU A 215 -14.77 -8.82 -0.99
CA GLU A 215 -14.08 -9.38 0.19
C GLU A 215 -15.08 -10.07 1.14
N GLU A 216 -16.18 -9.40 1.46
CA GLU A 216 -17.24 -9.95 2.32
C GLU A 216 -17.91 -11.18 1.68
N TYR A 217 -18.10 -11.17 0.36
CA TYR A 217 -18.59 -12.34 -0.37
C TYR A 217 -17.65 -13.53 -0.21
N PHE A 218 -16.34 -13.38 -0.43
CA PHE A 218 -15.39 -14.48 -0.33
C PHE A 218 -15.14 -14.96 1.10
N CYS A 219 -15.32 -14.10 2.11
CA CYS A 219 -15.32 -14.54 3.51
C CYS A 219 -16.56 -15.37 3.88
N SER A 220 -17.72 -15.08 3.27
CA SER A 220 -18.99 -15.77 3.55
C SER A 220 -19.24 -16.99 2.65
N HIS A 221 -18.62 -17.01 1.47
CA HIS A 221 -18.74 -18.07 0.48
C HIS A 221 -17.33 -18.51 0.04
N PRO A 222 -16.60 -19.24 0.89
CA PRO A 222 -15.32 -19.83 0.52
C PRO A 222 -15.47 -20.73 -0.70
N LEU A 223 -14.50 -20.69 -1.61
CA LEU A 223 -14.46 -21.52 -2.80
C LEU A 223 -14.13 -22.95 -2.36
N GLU A 224 -15.03 -23.89 -2.64
CA GLU A 224 -14.87 -25.31 -2.27
C GLU A 224 -13.59 -25.92 -2.85
N THR A 225 -13.15 -25.42 -4.01
CA THR A 225 -11.91 -25.81 -4.71
C THR A 225 -10.63 -25.32 -4.01
N ASN A 226 -10.72 -24.47 -2.99
CA ASN A 226 -9.57 -24.02 -2.21
C ASN A 226 -9.87 -23.97 -0.71
N PRO A 227 -9.81 -25.12 -0.01
CA PRO A 227 -10.06 -25.20 1.42
C PRO A 227 -8.94 -24.56 2.28
N SER A 228 -7.81 -24.19 1.68
CA SER A 228 -6.59 -23.81 2.40
C SER A 228 -6.43 -22.30 2.67
N TYR A 229 -7.32 -21.45 2.15
CA TYR A 229 -7.29 -19.99 2.35
C TYR A 229 -5.91 -19.34 2.09
N ASN A 230 -5.16 -19.87 1.13
CA ASN A 230 -3.75 -19.52 1.02
C ASN A 230 -3.45 -18.48 -0.08
N LEU A 231 -4.39 -18.15 -0.99
CA LEU A 231 -4.07 -17.22 -2.07
C LEU A 231 -3.65 -15.85 -1.50
N THR A 232 -2.47 -15.41 -1.91
CA THR A 232 -1.95 -14.07 -1.67
C THR A 232 -1.91 -13.31 -2.99
N VAL A 233 -2.47 -12.10 -2.98
CA VAL A 233 -2.44 -11.16 -4.10
C VAL A 233 -1.61 -9.96 -3.68
N ILE A 234 -0.61 -9.63 -4.50
CA ILE A 234 0.22 -8.43 -4.32
C ILE A 234 -0.02 -7.51 -5.50
N VAL A 235 -0.26 -6.23 -5.22
CA VAL A 235 -0.35 -5.19 -6.25
C VAL A 235 0.58 -4.04 -5.90
N GLY A 236 1.47 -3.68 -6.83
CA GLY A 236 2.47 -2.64 -6.59
C GLY A 236 3.18 -2.17 -7.86
N HIS A 237 4.28 -1.45 -7.66
CA HIS A 237 5.09 -0.81 -8.69
C HIS A 237 6.57 -1.25 -8.59
N PRO A 238 6.89 -2.51 -8.93
CA PRO A 238 8.27 -3.00 -8.91
C PRO A 238 9.14 -2.18 -9.86
N HIS A 239 10.34 -1.81 -9.46
CA HIS A 239 11.32 -1.03 -10.23
C HIS A 239 10.79 0.29 -10.81
N ARG A 240 9.71 0.86 -10.23
CA ARG A 240 8.97 2.00 -10.79
C ARG A 240 8.25 1.70 -12.10
N TRP A 241 8.11 0.44 -12.47
CA TRP A 241 7.35 0.02 -13.62
C TRP A 241 5.86 0.39 -13.47
N PRO A 242 5.13 0.34 -14.59
CA PRO A 242 3.70 0.29 -14.55
C PRO A 242 3.21 -0.76 -13.55
N LYS A 243 2.03 -0.51 -13.00
CA LYS A 243 1.47 -1.34 -11.96
C LYS A 243 1.45 -2.81 -12.36
N THR A 244 1.85 -3.68 -11.44
CA THR A 244 1.80 -5.12 -11.61
C THR A 244 0.94 -5.76 -10.53
N ILE A 245 0.27 -6.85 -10.89
CA ILE A 245 -0.33 -7.80 -9.97
C ILE A 245 0.47 -9.12 -10.01
N SER A 246 0.67 -9.73 -8.84
CA SER A 246 1.29 -11.04 -8.71
C SER A 246 0.50 -11.91 -7.72
N PHE A 247 0.60 -13.22 -7.93
CA PHE A 247 -0.12 -14.22 -7.15
C PHE A 247 0.86 -15.17 -6.48
N GLY A 248 0.49 -15.66 -5.30
CA GLY A 248 1.22 -16.69 -4.60
C GLY A 248 0.41 -17.29 -3.47
N SER A 249 1.11 -17.89 -2.52
CA SER A 249 0.53 -18.53 -1.36
C SER A 249 1.07 -17.92 -0.07
N CYS A 250 0.18 -17.77 0.90
CA CYS A 250 0.50 -17.51 2.29
C CYS A 250 1.20 -18.77 2.84
N ILE A 251 2.44 -18.60 3.27
CA ILE A 251 3.29 -19.68 3.80
C ILE A 251 3.22 -19.71 5.32
N GLN A 252 3.18 -18.53 5.95
CA GLN A 252 3.16 -18.41 7.41
C GLN A 252 2.31 -17.22 7.82
N VAL A 253 1.57 -17.39 8.91
CA VAL A 253 0.87 -16.31 9.62
C VAL A 253 1.40 -16.24 11.05
N GLN A 254 1.77 -15.05 11.49
CA GLN A 254 2.09 -14.78 12.89
C GLN A 254 1.02 -13.85 13.45
N SER A 255 0.31 -14.34 14.47
CA SER A 255 -0.69 -13.57 15.21
C SER A 255 -0.06 -12.99 16.48
N ILE A 256 -0.16 -11.67 16.65
CA ILE A 256 0.28 -10.95 17.83
C ILE A 256 -0.97 -10.52 18.60
N ASN A 257 -1.16 -11.10 19.79
CA ASN A 257 -2.23 -10.69 20.69
C ASN A 257 -1.93 -9.29 21.23
N SER A 258 -2.66 -8.28 20.76
CA SER A 258 -2.84 -7.04 21.51
C SER A 258 -3.91 -7.30 22.56
N ASP A 259 -3.58 -7.12 23.84
CA ASP A 259 -4.40 -7.12 25.07
C ASP A 259 -5.81 -7.77 25.05
N GLU A 260 -6.16 -8.44 26.15
CA GLU A 260 -7.49 -9.05 26.40
C GLU A 260 -8.69 -8.08 26.20
N SER A 261 -8.44 -6.77 26.07
CA SER A 261 -9.42 -5.73 25.74
C SER A 261 -9.91 -5.74 24.28
N ASN A 262 -9.16 -6.31 23.33
CA ASN A 262 -9.54 -6.39 21.91
C ASN A 262 -10.42 -7.63 21.64
N LYS A 263 -11.69 -7.51 22.03
CA LYS A 263 -12.76 -8.51 21.84
C LYS A 263 -12.99 -8.82 20.35
N GLY A 264 -12.23 -9.79 19.81
CA GLY A 264 -12.47 -10.38 18.49
C GLY A 264 -11.55 -9.90 17.35
N THR A 265 -10.48 -9.17 17.64
CA THR A 265 -9.51 -8.71 16.63
C THR A 265 -8.08 -9.15 17.00
N VAL A 266 -7.20 -9.23 16.00
CA VAL A 266 -5.82 -9.69 16.15
C VAL A 266 -4.92 -8.96 15.16
N TRP A 267 -3.70 -8.62 15.59
CA TRP A 267 -2.68 -8.13 14.68
C TRP A 267 -2.00 -9.32 14.03
N THR A 268 -1.94 -9.35 12.71
CA THR A 268 -1.33 -10.43 11.95
C THR A 268 -0.20 -9.93 11.08
N GLU A 269 0.75 -10.82 10.85
CA GLU A 269 1.86 -10.66 9.91
C GLU A 269 1.89 -11.89 9.01
N TYR A 270 2.09 -11.68 7.71
CA TYR A 270 2.07 -12.74 6.72
C TYR A 270 3.44 -12.89 6.07
N LYS A 271 3.89 -14.14 5.92
CA LYS A 271 4.94 -14.50 4.96
C LYS A 271 4.33 -15.23 3.78
N TYR A 272 4.79 -14.89 2.58
CA TYR A 272 4.26 -15.40 1.32
C TYR A 272 5.35 -15.54 0.27
N ASN A 273 5.04 -16.28 -0.79
CA ASN A 273 5.92 -16.47 -1.93
C ASN A 273 5.47 -15.73 -3.21
N ALA A 274 4.42 -14.90 -3.12
CA ALA A 274 4.00 -14.06 -4.24
C ALA A 274 5.15 -13.12 -4.68
N PRO A 275 5.49 -13.04 -5.97
CA PRO A 275 6.62 -12.25 -6.46
C PRO A 275 6.59 -10.76 -6.06
N THR A 276 7.73 -10.24 -5.62
CA THR A 276 7.99 -8.82 -5.33
C THR A 276 9.39 -8.43 -5.77
N CYS A 277 9.63 -7.12 -5.89
CA CYS A 277 10.92 -6.55 -6.24
C CYS A 277 11.13 -5.21 -5.52
N PRO A 278 12.36 -4.65 -5.52
CA PRO A 278 12.55 -3.24 -5.18
C PRO A 278 11.49 -2.34 -5.84
N GLY A 279 10.90 -1.41 -5.09
CA GLY A 279 9.70 -0.64 -5.50
C GLY A 279 8.37 -1.21 -4.97
N SER A 280 8.33 -2.49 -4.59
CA SER A 280 7.14 -3.14 -4.02
C SER A 280 6.89 -2.78 -2.55
N SER A 281 7.84 -2.17 -1.81
CA SER A 281 7.58 -1.72 -0.44
C SER A 281 6.34 -0.81 -0.36
N GLY A 282 5.43 -1.14 0.55
CA GLY A 282 4.13 -0.49 0.71
C GLY A 282 3.03 -1.02 -0.22
N ALA A 283 3.32 -1.99 -1.09
CA ALA A 283 2.35 -2.63 -1.99
C ALA A 283 1.18 -3.23 -1.22
N LEU A 284 0.00 -3.23 -1.83
CA LEU A 284 -1.20 -3.82 -1.25
C LEU A 284 -1.00 -5.34 -1.16
N VAL A 285 -1.20 -5.90 0.04
CA VAL A 285 -1.24 -7.34 0.28
C VAL A 285 -2.67 -7.73 0.62
N TRP A 286 -3.24 -8.64 -0.16
CA TRP A 286 -4.54 -9.21 0.10
C TRP A 286 -4.43 -10.73 0.26
N ILE A 287 -5.03 -11.26 1.33
CA ILE A 287 -5.04 -12.68 1.66
C ILE A 287 -6.48 -13.19 1.54
N TYR A 288 -6.65 -14.25 0.76
CA TYR A 288 -7.97 -14.83 0.50
C TYR A 288 -8.64 -15.35 1.78
N GLY A 289 -9.94 -15.03 1.93
CA GLY A 289 -10.78 -15.46 3.05
C GLY A 289 -10.47 -14.80 4.40
N LYS A 290 -9.49 -13.90 4.46
CA LYS A 290 -9.20 -13.14 5.69
C LYS A 290 -10.08 -11.90 5.76
N LYS A 291 -10.87 -11.82 6.84
CA LYS A 291 -11.78 -10.70 7.09
C LYS A 291 -11.04 -9.57 7.79
N ARG A 292 -10.83 -8.47 7.06
CA ARG A 292 -10.33 -7.19 7.59
C ARG A 292 -11.29 -6.61 8.62
N VAL A 293 -10.78 -6.02 9.72
CA VAL A 293 -11.61 -5.37 10.74
C VAL A 293 -12.20 -4.07 10.19
N GLY A 294 -13.31 -4.16 9.47
CA GLY A 294 -14.24 -3.08 9.11
C GLY A 294 -13.64 -1.68 8.84
N TYR A 295 -13.90 -1.15 7.65
CA TYR A 295 -13.56 0.19 7.13
C TYR A 295 -14.04 1.42 7.94
N ARG A 296 -14.00 1.40 9.28
CA ARG A 296 -14.34 2.52 10.13
C ARG A 296 -13.09 3.36 10.35
N ASP A 297 -12.98 4.38 9.51
CA ASP A 297 -12.12 5.55 9.65
C ASP A 297 -10.60 5.38 9.44
N SER A 298 -10.08 4.16 9.30
CA SER A 298 -8.67 3.96 8.96
C SER A 298 -8.39 2.63 8.28
N ASP A 299 -7.51 2.63 7.27
CA ASP A 299 -7.06 1.44 6.55
C ASP A 299 -5.95 0.69 7.32
N ILE A 300 -6.04 0.70 8.66
CA ILE A 300 -5.15 -0.06 9.56
C ILE A 300 -5.27 -1.58 9.37
N THR A 301 -6.24 -2.02 8.58
CA THR A 301 -6.53 -3.40 8.22
C THR A 301 -5.80 -3.88 6.97
N THR A 302 -5.27 -2.96 6.15
CA THR A 302 -4.52 -3.35 4.96
C THR A 302 -3.12 -3.76 5.35
N HIS A 303 -2.80 -5.02 5.09
CA HIS A 303 -1.43 -5.49 5.07
C HIS A 303 -0.72 -4.83 3.89
N THR A 304 0.45 -4.26 4.18
CA THR A 304 1.34 -3.72 3.15
C THR A 304 2.59 -4.57 3.06
N HIS A 305 3.19 -4.71 1.89
CA HIS A 305 4.45 -5.40 1.75
C HIS A 305 5.55 -4.58 2.43
N CYS A 306 6.28 -5.17 3.38
CA CYS A 306 7.34 -4.47 4.12
C CYS A 306 8.75 -4.85 3.63
N GLY A 307 8.88 -5.94 2.89
CA GLY A 307 10.15 -6.43 2.35
C GLY A 307 10.25 -7.94 2.44
N SER A 308 11.48 -8.44 2.55
CA SER A 308 11.75 -9.86 2.69
C SER A 308 12.71 -10.21 3.83
N GLU A 309 12.47 -11.36 4.45
CA GLU A 309 13.21 -11.91 5.58
C GLU A 309 13.46 -13.41 5.32
N ASP A 310 14.71 -13.85 5.43
CA ASP A 310 15.14 -15.24 5.20
C ASP A 310 14.68 -15.81 3.84
N GLY A 311 14.71 -14.97 2.80
CA GLY A 311 14.30 -15.33 1.44
C GLY A 311 12.79 -15.32 1.18
N MET A 312 11.96 -15.10 2.20
CA MET A 312 10.50 -15.03 2.07
C MET A 312 10.00 -13.59 2.10
N ASN A 313 8.96 -13.30 1.32
CA ASN A 313 8.31 -11.99 1.32
C ASN A 313 7.42 -11.85 2.54
N LYS A 314 7.30 -10.64 3.05
CA LYS A 314 6.73 -10.35 4.36
C LYS A 314 5.82 -9.12 4.29
N SER A 315 4.70 -9.15 5.02
CA SER A 315 3.87 -7.97 5.23
C SER A 315 4.27 -7.19 6.49
N GLY A 316 3.92 -5.92 6.56
CA GLY A 316 3.76 -5.22 7.84
C GLY A 316 2.57 -5.77 8.64
N LEU A 317 2.43 -5.32 9.89
CA LEU A 317 1.32 -5.75 10.74
C LEU A 317 0.01 -5.09 10.27
N GLY A 318 -1.04 -5.91 10.14
CA GLY A 318 -2.40 -5.49 9.85
C GLY A 318 -3.38 -6.01 10.89
N LEU A 319 -4.51 -5.32 11.06
CA LEU A 319 -5.55 -5.71 12.02
C LEU A 319 -6.67 -6.51 11.33
N GLU A 320 -6.92 -7.72 11.81
CA GLU A 320 -7.92 -8.65 11.27
C GLU A 320 -8.90 -9.12 12.35
N PHE A 321 -10.09 -9.57 11.93
CA PHE A 321 -10.97 -10.26 12.87
C PHE A 321 -10.36 -11.62 13.20
N LYS A 322 -10.47 -12.03 14.47
CA LYS A 322 -10.16 -13.41 14.85
C LYS A 322 -11.10 -14.32 14.05
N THR A 323 -10.54 -15.11 13.14
CA THR A 323 -11.28 -16.21 12.54
C THR A 323 -11.58 -17.24 13.64
N PRO A 324 -12.80 -17.81 13.68
CA PRO A 324 -13.17 -18.84 14.65
C PRO A 324 -12.20 -20.01 14.71
#